data_AF-A0A2V2GP51-F1
#
_entry.id   AF-A0A2V2GP51-F1
#
_cell.length_a   1.000
_cell.length_b   1.000
_cell.length_c   1.000
_cell.angle_alpha   90.00
_cell.angle_beta   90.00
_cell.angle_gamma   90.00
#
_symmetry.space_group_name_H-M   'P 1'
#
loop_
_entity.id
_entity.type
_entity.pdbx_description
1 polymer ?
#
loop_
_entity_poly.entity_id
_entity_poly.type
_entity_poly.pdbx_seq_one_letter_code
_entity_poly.pdbx_strand_id
1 'polypeptide(L)'
;MKQARWISGVVVLLAVCLAGCSAGGQAAATAESAAQTQQEQATPEPVVYDGPLYEVTATRLDGSTQAPNFDEIYVGRARESRVSYSGLVLWENYRENNTLVAGFPKMTNINGMSGTYVFTDADGNEIQFAQNDEYLEFLAGYNGYRLFSCGPLPEAALAVFDENGQRVNTTLGYMPLVNYYSNANLFYLGLKSGWQPMWKAETDQYGFLNLYTGEWHPLPEGIIPVGSGMRGSMEAGTMSTSFYSDGLAWVCDNKISRTYDQSSMNFYDECPVVGFIDETGAFAFRFDELDAFAGKLVVDVTGFYNGTCMVAGRQDDGVKTAVEGENVEGRYEGIDLEFFYEIDKTGTILREVTYDDYVAFRKQILPALGILDPQLGNYALYHTDSIQLADGLTLSVDNPLSEQEVILEDDLGGFTLQDCNGVDYPLDDYLIRGIYVGDDGTVLMECTDAAEAATAESAYQAEQCTAWYKLNYTWIAPEGYRVPDGEQKNLSAEGLEDLGDYEAKFQYVPILLFHAEDVHDLVFTFTTPSFTSSYSVPEESFHDNSDVPIMGRTLELHMAVLSQEEVTITAQWKDNQGNLHQGLYGDSYTLEETA
;
A
#
# COMPACT_ATOMS: atom_id res chain seq x y z
N MET A 1 37.86 59.09 4.30
CA MET A 1 37.65 58.42 5.59
C MET A 1 37.75 56.91 5.32
N LYS A 2 38.92 56.31 5.58
CA LYS A 2 39.13 55.31 6.65
C LYS A 2 38.05 54.21 6.64
N GLN A 3 38.32 52.91 6.50
CA GLN A 3 39.51 52.09 6.30
C GLN A 3 38.98 50.64 6.26
N ALA A 4 39.64 49.71 5.55
CA ALA A 4 39.59 48.25 5.76
C ALA A 4 38.25 47.52 5.47
N ARG A 5 38.16 46.28 4.98
CA ARG A 5 39.11 45.24 4.54
C ARG A 5 38.26 44.15 3.84
N TRP A 6 38.75 43.63 2.72
CA TRP A 6 38.85 42.20 2.32
C TRP A 6 37.56 41.43 1.97
N ILE A 7 37.27 41.26 0.67
CA ILE A 7 37.60 40.12 -0.24
C ILE A 7 36.64 38.93 -0.09
N SER A 8 35.79 38.73 -1.09
CA SER A 8 35.30 37.43 -1.58
C SER A 8 34.75 37.64 -3.00
N GLY A 9 35.66 37.72 -3.97
CA GLY A 9 35.34 37.66 -5.40
C GLY A 9 36.09 36.47 -5.97
N VAL A 10 35.39 35.35 -6.13
CA VAL A 10 35.97 34.16 -6.75
C VAL A 10 35.93 34.36 -8.27
N VAL A 11 37.07 34.82 -8.81
CA VAL A 11 37.55 34.47 -10.16
C VAL A 11 38.98 33.93 -9.97
N VAL A 12 39.15 32.63 -10.19
CA VAL A 12 40.41 31.84 -10.33
C VAL A 12 39.99 30.69 -11.26
N LEU A 13 40.48 30.38 -12.47
CA LEU A 13 41.72 30.60 -13.23
C LEU A 13 42.98 30.00 -12.60
N LEU A 14 43.35 28.76 -13.00
CA LEU A 14 44.70 28.23 -13.30
C LEU A 14 44.59 26.69 -13.46
N ALA A 15 44.73 26.07 -14.64
CA ALA A 15 45.92 25.90 -15.51
C ALA A 15 47.02 25.06 -14.81
N VAL A 16 47.61 23.98 -15.35
CA VAL A 16 48.57 23.84 -16.48
C VAL A 16 48.98 22.33 -16.46
N CYS A 17 49.01 21.51 -17.54
CA CYS A 17 49.94 21.50 -18.68
C CYS A 17 49.41 20.56 -19.79
N LEU A 18 49.10 21.11 -20.98
CA LEU A 18 49.51 20.48 -22.23
C LEU A 18 50.15 21.59 -23.06
N ALA A 19 51.48 21.60 -23.06
CA ALA A 19 52.27 22.46 -23.91
C ALA A 19 52.48 21.76 -25.26
N GLY A 20 51.99 22.39 -26.33
CA GLY A 20 52.88 22.75 -27.42
C GLY A 20 52.77 21.96 -28.73
N CYS A 21 52.53 22.76 -29.78
CA CYS A 21 52.85 22.57 -31.20
C CYS A 21 51.88 21.70 -32.01
N SER A 22 51.35 22.10 -33.16
CA SER A 22 51.51 23.32 -33.96
C SER A 22 50.56 23.22 -35.16
N ALA A 23 50.01 24.37 -35.60
CA ALA A 23 49.50 24.68 -36.95
C ALA A 23 48.31 23.84 -37.45
N GLY A 24 47.21 24.37 -37.99
CA GLY A 24 46.95 25.65 -38.62
C GLY A 24 46.25 25.36 -39.97
N GLY A 25 45.05 25.91 -40.15
CA GLY A 25 44.46 26.12 -41.48
C GLY A 25 43.35 25.17 -41.92
N GLN A 26 42.16 25.73 -42.09
CA GLN A 26 40.95 25.17 -42.71
C GLN A 26 41.17 24.79 -44.18
N ALA A 27 40.46 23.75 -44.67
CA ALA A 27 39.47 23.84 -45.76
C ALA A 27 39.13 22.44 -46.33
N ALA A 28 37.90 22.35 -46.83
CA ALA A 28 37.21 21.14 -47.20
C ALA A 28 37.57 20.53 -48.57
N ALA A 29 37.22 19.25 -48.67
CA ALA A 29 36.70 18.52 -49.83
C ALA A 29 37.65 17.71 -50.74
N THR A 30 37.13 16.51 -51.04
CA THR A 30 37.35 15.57 -52.17
C THR A 30 38.47 14.50 -52.08
N ALA A 31 37.99 13.28 -51.79
CA ALA A 31 38.14 12.02 -52.54
C ALA A 31 39.54 11.56 -52.99
N GLU A 32 40.07 10.48 -52.41
CA GLU A 32 39.96 9.09 -52.94
C GLU A 32 40.78 8.12 -52.07
N SER A 33 40.15 7.00 -51.73
CA SER A 33 40.66 5.68 -51.33
C SER A 33 42.07 5.54 -50.72
N ALA A 34 42.10 5.23 -49.43
CA ALA A 34 43.07 4.30 -48.87
C ALA A 34 42.36 3.41 -47.85
N ALA A 35 42.40 2.10 -48.08
CA ALA A 35 41.83 1.07 -47.24
C ALA A 35 42.31 1.22 -45.78
N GLN A 36 41.39 1.47 -44.87
CA GLN A 36 41.57 1.18 -43.45
C GLN A 36 40.59 0.07 -43.08
N THR A 37 41.18 -1.06 -42.77
CA THR A 37 40.58 -2.24 -42.16
C THR A 37 39.71 -1.80 -40.98
N GLN A 38 38.40 -2.03 -41.08
CA GLN A 38 37.54 -2.08 -39.91
C GLN A 38 38.07 -3.22 -39.04
N GLN A 39 38.67 -2.88 -37.89
CA GLN A 39 38.68 -3.83 -36.79
C GLN A 39 37.26 -3.83 -36.25
N GLU A 40 36.45 -4.78 -36.73
CA GLU A 40 35.32 -5.29 -35.95
C GLU A 40 35.88 -5.69 -34.60
N GLN A 41 35.61 -4.88 -33.59
CA GLN A 41 35.84 -5.24 -32.20
C GLN A 41 34.83 -6.35 -31.93
N ALA A 42 35.28 -7.60 -32.06
CA ALA A 42 34.46 -8.77 -31.82
C ALA A 42 33.78 -8.59 -30.45
N THR A 43 32.45 -8.59 -30.43
CA THR A 43 31.69 -8.73 -29.19
C THR A 43 32.25 -9.98 -28.52
N PRO A 44 32.82 -9.89 -27.30
CA PRO A 44 33.37 -11.06 -26.65
C PRO A 44 32.27 -12.14 -26.61
N GLU A 45 32.63 -13.37 -27.00
CA GLU A 45 31.67 -14.47 -26.97
C GLU A 45 31.09 -14.59 -25.55
N PRO A 46 29.77 -14.81 -25.39
CA PRO A 46 29.17 -14.97 -24.08
C PRO A 46 29.91 -16.06 -23.31
N VAL A 47 30.33 -15.76 -22.09
CA VAL A 47 30.90 -16.78 -21.21
C VAL A 47 29.78 -17.75 -20.87
N VAL A 48 29.92 -19.00 -21.31
CA VAL A 48 29.01 -20.08 -20.89
C VAL A 48 29.43 -20.52 -19.50
N TYR A 49 28.53 -20.40 -18.54
CA TYR A 49 28.73 -20.73 -17.13
C TYR A 49 27.45 -21.38 -16.61
N ASP A 50 27.58 -22.54 -15.96
CA ASP A 50 26.49 -23.38 -15.44
C ASP A 50 26.58 -23.55 -13.91
N GLY A 51 27.42 -22.76 -13.26
CA GLY A 51 27.54 -22.73 -11.80
C GLY A 51 26.66 -21.65 -11.14
N PRO A 52 26.73 -21.52 -9.81
CA PRO A 52 25.94 -20.55 -9.05
C PRO A 52 26.24 -19.12 -9.47
N LEU A 53 25.20 -18.33 -9.77
CA LEU A 53 25.36 -16.92 -10.09
C LEU A 53 25.59 -16.05 -8.85
N TYR A 54 25.06 -16.49 -7.70
CA TYR A 54 25.08 -15.76 -6.44
C TYR A 54 25.68 -16.58 -5.30
N GLU A 55 26.26 -15.87 -4.32
CA GLU A 55 26.41 -16.34 -2.94
C GLU A 55 25.25 -15.80 -2.12
N VAL A 56 24.45 -16.68 -1.51
CA VAL A 56 23.22 -16.33 -0.77
C VAL A 56 23.38 -16.63 0.72
N THR A 57 22.98 -15.69 1.57
CA THR A 57 22.96 -15.82 3.03
C THR A 57 21.75 -15.07 3.60
N ALA A 58 21.33 -15.36 4.83
CA ALA A 58 20.36 -14.53 5.53
C ALA A 58 20.93 -13.97 6.84
N THR A 59 20.62 -12.70 7.13
CA THR A 59 20.99 -12.04 8.38
C THR A 59 19.74 -11.88 9.24
N ARG A 60 19.76 -12.47 10.45
CA ARG A 60 18.72 -12.24 11.44
C ARG A 60 18.75 -10.78 11.86
N LEU A 61 17.60 -10.12 11.77
CA LEU A 61 17.45 -8.71 12.09
C LEU A 61 17.18 -8.56 13.60
N ASP A 62 16.25 -9.32 14.16
CA ASP A 62 15.92 -9.27 15.58
C ASP A 62 17.07 -9.79 16.49
N GLY A 63 17.40 -9.04 17.56
CA GLY A 63 18.41 -9.42 18.55
C GLY A 63 19.79 -8.74 18.44
N SER A 64 20.00 -7.87 17.45
CA SER A 64 21.12 -6.92 17.48
C SER A 64 20.79 -5.74 18.41
N THR A 65 21.79 -5.16 19.12
CA THR A 65 21.55 -3.99 19.98
C THR A 65 21.10 -2.73 19.23
N GLN A 66 21.07 -2.76 17.89
CA GLN A 66 20.68 -1.68 17.00
C GLN A 66 19.54 -2.05 16.05
N ALA A 67 19.06 -3.28 16.11
CA ALA A 67 17.98 -3.74 15.26
C ALA A 67 16.65 -3.53 15.99
N PRO A 68 15.60 -3.12 15.28
CA PRO A 68 14.31 -2.89 15.89
C PRO A 68 13.71 -4.24 16.37
N ASN A 69 12.70 -4.15 17.23
CA ASN A 69 11.82 -5.27 17.45
C ASN A 69 10.77 -5.28 16.33
N PHE A 70 10.86 -6.27 15.44
CA PHE A 70 9.86 -6.47 14.39
C PHE A 70 8.76 -7.38 14.93
N ASP A 71 7.69 -6.79 15.47
CA ASP A 71 6.56 -7.60 15.92
C ASP A 71 5.66 -8.02 14.75
N GLU A 72 5.50 -7.22 13.67
CA GLU A 72 4.75 -7.55 12.44
C GLU A 72 4.78 -6.40 11.39
N ILE A 73 4.62 -6.73 10.09
CA ILE A 73 4.18 -5.76 9.06
C ILE A 73 2.64 -5.82 9.02
N TYR A 74 1.97 -4.74 9.40
CA TYR A 74 0.50 -4.70 9.46
C TYR A 74 -0.11 -4.53 8.06
N VAL A 75 -0.57 -5.63 7.46
CA VAL A 75 -1.50 -5.61 6.33
C VAL A 75 -2.93 -5.69 6.89
N GLY A 76 -3.82 -4.79 6.46
CA GLY A 76 -5.14 -4.63 7.06
C GLY A 76 -6.04 -5.87 7.00
N ARG A 77 -7.02 -5.95 7.93
CA ARG A 77 -8.18 -6.88 8.02
C ARG A 77 -7.98 -8.42 8.01
N ALA A 78 -6.93 -9.00 7.45
CA ALA A 78 -6.86 -10.46 7.28
C ALA A 78 -6.49 -11.30 8.52
N ARG A 79 -6.22 -10.68 9.68
CA ARG A 79 -5.83 -11.40 10.92
C ARG A 79 -6.94 -12.04 11.74
N GLU A 80 -8.21 -11.92 11.32
CA GLU A 80 -9.23 -12.81 11.88
C GLU A 80 -9.14 -14.23 11.28
N SER A 81 -8.41 -14.41 10.17
CA SER A 81 -8.06 -15.73 9.65
C SER A 81 -6.79 -16.22 10.36
N ARG A 82 -6.82 -17.44 10.90
CA ARG A 82 -5.65 -18.11 11.51
C ARG A 82 -4.58 -18.48 10.48
N VAL A 83 -4.73 -18.02 9.24
CA VAL A 83 -3.98 -18.57 8.12
C VAL A 83 -2.71 -17.78 7.93
N SER A 84 -1.60 -18.48 8.12
CA SER A 84 -0.28 -18.03 7.68
C SER A 84 -0.16 -18.30 6.18
N TYR A 85 -1.02 -17.69 5.34
CA TYR A 85 -0.76 -17.74 3.91
C TYR A 85 0.59 -17.05 3.67
N SER A 86 1.58 -17.86 3.30
CA SER A 86 2.95 -17.44 3.07
C SER A 86 3.06 -16.79 1.71
N GLY A 87 2.38 -15.66 1.57
CA GLY A 87 2.41 -14.87 0.36
C GLY A 87 3.82 -14.38 0.06
N LEU A 88 4.17 -14.42 -1.22
CA LEU A 88 5.24 -13.60 -1.76
C LEU A 88 4.61 -12.26 -2.16
N VAL A 89 5.10 -11.19 -1.55
CA VAL A 89 4.55 -9.84 -1.70
C VAL A 89 5.57 -8.93 -2.33
N LEU A 90 5.22 -8.29 -3.45
CA LEU A 90 5.96 -7.14 -3.95
C LEU A 90 5.48 -5.89 -3.22
N TRP A 91 6.43 -5.17 -2.63
CA TRP A 91 6.21 -3.87 -2.00
C TRP A 91 6.79 -2.77 -2.90
N GLU A 92 5.92 -2.09 -3.64
CA GLU A 92 6.30 -0.91 -4.43
C GLU A 92 6.51 0.34 -3.55
N ASN A 93 7.41 1.21 -4.00
CA ASN A 93 7.84 2.42 -3.31
C ASN A 93 8.57 2.14 -1.98
N TYR A 94 9.18 0.96 -1.84
CA TYR A 94 9.94 0.58 -0.66
C TYR A 94 11.04 1.61 -0.33
N ARG A 95 11.76 2.09 -1.35
CA ARG A 95 12.78 3.14 -1.20
C ARG A 95 12.25 4.56 -1.02
N GLU A 96 11.09 4.89 -1.57
CA GLU A 96 10.51 6.23 -1.38
C GLU A 96 10.01 6.42 0.05
N ASN A 97 9.53 5.33 0.65
CA ASN A 97 9.13 5.29 2.04
C ASN A 97 10.33 5.14 2.98
N ASN A 98 11.35 4.35 2.58
CA ASN A 98 12.66 4.20 3.25
C ASN A 98 12.59 4.06 4.78
N THR A 99 11.45 3.57 5.26
CA THR A 99 11.00 3.54 6.64
C THR A 99 10.10 2.33 6.75
N LEU A 100 10.65 1.25 7.28
CA LEU A 100 9.83 0.15 7.75
C LEU A 100 9.37 0.52 9.16
N VAL A 101 8.06 0.49 9.40
CA VAL A 101 7.50 0.69 10.74
C VAL A 101 7.55 -0.66 11.44
N ALA A 102 8.55 -0.84 12.30
CA ALA A 102 8.72 -2.02 13.11
C ALA A 102 8.18 -1.72 14.52
N GLY A 103 6.99 -2.23 14.84
CA GLY A 103 6.51 -2.25 16.22
C GLY A 103 5.01 -2.13 16.36
N PHE A 104 4.45 -2.95 17.25
CA PHE A 104 3.14 -2.72 17.84
C PHE A 104 3.26 -1.88 19.11
N PRO A 105 2.18 -1.17 19.50
CA PRO A 105 2.01 -0.78 20.88
C PRO A 105 2.13 -1.99 21.78
N LYS A 106 3.18 -2.02 22.60
CA LYS A 106 3.16 -2.81 23.82
C LYS A 106 1.90 -2.39 24.56
N MET A 107 0.85 -3.21 24.54
CA MET A 107 -0.36 -2.95 25.30
C MET A 107 0.03 -2.99 26.78
N THR A 108 0.39 -1.84 27.33
CA THR A 108 0.35 -1.65 28.77
C THR A 108 -1.13 -1.57 29.11
N ASN A 109 -1.65 -2.70 29.60
CA ASN A 109 -2.95 -2.74 30.27
C ASN A 109 -3.04 -1.49 31.18
N ILE A 110 -4.00 -0.60 30.86
CA ILE A 110 -4.51 0.59 31.57
C ILE A 110 -4.57 1.82 30.62
N ASN A 111 -5.75 2.01 30.01
CA ASN A 111 -6.30 3.31 29.58
C ASN A 111 -5.62 4.14 28.47
N GLY A 112 -4.89 3.53 27.53
CA GLY A 112 -4.48 4.22 26.30
C GLY A 112 -3.48 3.41 25.48
N MET A 113 -3.58 3.46 24.16
CA MET A 113 -2.59 2.88 23.26
C MET A 113 -1.34 3.77 23.28
N SER A 114 -0.33 3.42 24.08
CA SER A 114 1.01 4.02 23.98
C SER A 114 1.99 2.97 23.47
N GLY A 115 2.27 3.00 22.18
CA GLY A 115 3.35 2.22 21.57
C GLY A 115 4.55 3.08 21.27
N THR A 116 5.75 2.55 21.52
CA THR A 116 6.96 3.10 20.94
C THR A 116 7.13 2.46 19.57
N TYR A 117 6.80 3.19 18.51
CA TYR A 117 7.10 2.74 17.15
C TYR A 117 8.61 2.85 16.91
N VAL A 118 9.22 1.79 16.38
CA VAL A 118 10.59 1.81 15.91
C VAL A 118 10.57 1.90 14.38
N PHE A 119 11.45 2.70 13.81
CA PHE A 119 11.51 2.91 12.38
C PHE A 119 12.85 2.42 11.87
N THR A 120 12.91 1.76 10.71
CA THR A 120 14.19 1.35 10.11
C THR A 120 14.39 1.76 8.68
N ASP A 121 15.65 1.88 8.28
CA ASP A 121 16.01 1.99 6.88
C ASP A 121 15.84 0.65 6.14
N ALA A 122 16.11 0.65 4.84
CA ALA A 122 16.06 -0.53 3.98
C ALA A 122 17.05 -1.65 4.38
N ASP A 123 18.03 -1.33 5.21
CA ASP A 123 19.02 -2.27 5.73
C ASP A 123 18.63 -2.83 7.11
N GLY A 124 17.46 -2.44 7.64
CA GLY A 124 16.97 -2.88 8.95
C GLY A 124 17.67 -2.18 10.12
N ASN A 125 18.41 -1.09 9.87
CA ASN A 125 18.99 -0.27 10.93
C ASN A 125 17.94 0.69 11.49
N GLU A 126 17.86 0.80 12.81
CA GLU A 126 16.98 1.76 13.47
C GLU A 126 17.30 3.21 13.08
N ILE A 127 16.29 3.90 12.54
CA ILE A 127 16.29 5.33 12.27
C ILE A 127 15.98 6.06 13.57
N GLN A 128 17.01 6.70 14.12
CA GLN A 128 16.88 7.54 15.30
C GLN A 128 16.41 8.95 14.89
N PHE A 129 15.21 9.33 15.32
CA PHE A 129 14.74 10.71 15.17
C PHE A 129 15.28 11.57 16.32
N ALA A 130 15.74 12.78 15.98
CA ALA A 130 16.52 13.62 16.90
C ALA A 130 15.76 14.17 18.14
N GLN A 131 14.52 13.74 18.42
CA GLN A 131 13.77 14.11 19.62
C GLN A 131 12.98 12.92 20.22
N ASN A 132 12.94 12.87 21.55
CA ASN A 132 12.16 11.95 22.38
C ASN A 132 10.65 12.28 22.32
N ASP A 133 10.05 12.31 21.13
CA ASP A 133 8.59 12.34 21.04
C ASP A 133 8.11 10.93 21.40
N GLU A 134 7.55 10.77 22.61
CA GLU A 134 7.04 9.48 23.12
C GLU A 134 5.92 8.89 22.24
N TYR A 135 5.44 9.66 21.26
CA TYR A 135 4.38 9.30 20.33
C TYR A 135 4.70 9.84 18.93
N LEU A 136 5.27 8.98 18.08
CA LEU A 136 5.45 9.20 16.64
C LEU A 136 4.73 8.11 15.88
N GLU A 137 3.76 8.48 15.05
CA GLU A 137 3.10 7.57 14.11
C GLU A 137 3.53 7.94 12.69
N PHE A 138 4.13 7.01 11.95
CA PHE A 138 4.52 7.25 10.57
C PHE A 138 3.28 7.34 9.70
N LEU A 139 3.13 8.47 9.02
CA LEU A 139 2.01 8.72 8.14
C LEU A 139 2.37 8.38 6.69
N ALA A 140 3.51 8.87 6.21
CA ALA A 140 3.95 8.60 4.85
C ALA A 140 5.40 9.06 4.57
N GLY A 141 5.97 8.57 3.46
CA GLY A 141 7.26 9.01 2.91
C GLY A 141 7.13 9.53 1.48
N TYR A 142 7.95 10.51 1.11
CA TYR A 142 8.06 10.97 -0.28
C TYR A 142 9.42 11.63 -0.52
N ASN A 143 10.12 11.22 -1.59
CA ASN A 143 11.41 11.79 -2.00
C ASN A 143 12.43 11.89 -0.84
N GLY A 144 12.50 10.84 -0.02
CA GLY A 144 13.39 10.76 1.15
C GLY A 144 12.89 11.51 2.40
N TYR A 145 11.84 12.34 2.29
CA TYR A 145 11.20 12.93 3.45
C TYR A 145 10.25 11.95 4.12
N ARG A 146 10.15 12.03 5.44
CA ARG A 146 9.29 11.19 6.28
C ARG A 146 8.39 12.08 7.12
N LEU A 147 7.09 11.78 7.11
CA LEU A 147 6.07 12.54 7.79
C LEU A 147 5.49 11.73 8.94
N PHE A 148 5.47 12.33 10.13
CA PHE A 148 4.97 11.71 11.35
C PHE A 148 3.88 12.56 11.97
N SER A 149 2.93 11.90 12.62
CA SER A 149 2.05 12.49 13.62
C SER A 149 2.76 12.49 14.98
N CYS A 150 2.81 13.65 15.63
CA CYS A 150 3.39 13.87 16.96
C CYS A 150 2.27 14.09 17.98
N GLY A 151 1.92 13.04 18.72
CA GLY A 151 0.81 13.00 19.69
C GLY A 151 -0.44 12.26 19.20
N PRO A 152 -1.43 12.03 20.08
CA PRO A 152 -2.64 11.32 19.72
C PRO A 152 -3.48 12.12 18.73
N LEU A 153 -3.95 11.46 17.67
CA LEU A 153 -4.94 12.03 16.75
C LEU A 153 -6.25 12.34 17.49
N PRO A 154 -6.97 13.43 17.15
CA PRO A 154 -6.76 14.35 16.02
C PRO A 154 -5.95 15.62 16.33
N GLU A 155 -5.48 15.81 17.56
CA GLU A 155 -4.80 17.04 18.01
C GLU A 155 -3.28 17.04 17.73
N ALA A 156 -2.80 16.02 17.03
CA ALA A 156 -1.39 15.82 16.76
C ALA A 156 -0.83 16.90 15.81
N ALA A 157 0.37 17.38 16.14
CA ALA A 157 1.15 18.15 15.18
C ALA A 157 1.79 17.19 14.17
N LEU A 158 1.96 17.59 12.92
CA LEU A 158 2.75 16.85 11.96
C LEU A 158 4.22 17.27 12.08
N ALA A 159 5.14 16.33 11.94
CA ALA A 159 6.58 16.59 11.86
C ALA A 159 7.18 15.95 10.62
N VAL A 160 7.99 16.73 9.91
CA VAL A 160 8.64 16.31 8.67
C VAL A 160 10.12 16.15 8.96
N PHE A 161 10.66 15.00 8.59
CA PHE A 161 12.08 14.69 8.70
C PHE A 161 12.65 14.46 7.31
N ASP A 162 13.91 14.83 7.10
CA ASP A 162 14.62 14.54 5.86
C ASP A 162 15.13 13.08 5.83
N GLU A 163 15.86 12.75 4.75
CA GLU A 163 16.44 11.42 4.54
C GLU A 163 17.40 10.99 5.67
N ASN A 164 17.99 11.95 6.38
CA ASN A 164 18.96 11.74 7.46
C ASN A 164 18.31 11.76 8.86
N GLY A 165 16.98 11.76 8.94
CA GLY A 165 16.24 11.82 10.20
C GLY A 165 16.34 13.16 10.92
N GLN A 166 16.75 14.24 10.23
CA GLN A 166 16.75 15.59 10.78
C GLN A 166 15.38 16.23 10.58
N ARG A 167 14.83 16.83 11.64
CA ARG A 167 13.55 17.52 11.54
C ARG A 167 13.67 18.78 10.68
N VAL A 168 12.93 18.80 9.58
CA VAL A 168 12.83 19.92 8.64
C VAL A 168 11.81 20.92 9.15
N ASN A 169 10.63 20.45 9.57
CA ASN A 169 9.53 21.30 9.97
C ASN A 169 8.56 20.60 10.96
N THR A 170 7.71 21.39 11.60
CA THR A 170 6.57 20.91 12.39
C THR A 170 5.37 21.84 12.22
N THR A 171 4.16 21.28 12.29
CA THR A 171 2.92 22.05 12.24
C THR A 171 2.49 22.56 13.62
N LEU A 172 3.37 22.57 14.63
CA LEU A 172 3.02 23.10 15.96
C LEU A 172 2.43 24.52 15.86
N GLY A 173 1.21 24.72 16.39
CA GLY A 173 0.44 25.96 16.26
C GLY A 173 -0.50 26.02 15.05
N TYR A 174 -0.46 24.99 14.20
CA TYR A 174 -1.37 24.72 13.09
C TYR A 174 -2.06 23.38 13.33
N MET A 175 -3.38 23.39 13.29
CA MET A 175 -4.18 22.19 13.45
C MET A 175 -4.50 21.62 12.07
N PRO A 176 -4.17 20.35 11.78
CA PRO A 176 -4.61 19.70 10.56
C PRO A 176 -6.13 19.67 10.54
N LEU A 177 -6.70 19.96 9.37
CA LEU A 177 -8.14 19.95 9.22
C LEU A 177 -8.63 18.51 9.05
N VAL A 178 -9.29 18.00 10.07
CA VAL A 178 -9.99 16.72 10.04
C VAL A 178 -11.49 16.97 10.06
N ASN A 179 -12.24 16.39 9.11
CA ASN A 179 -13.69 16.30 9.24
C ASN A 179 -14.02 15.39 10.45
N TYR A 180 -14.78 15.94 11.41
CA TYR A 180 -15.10 15.35 12.72
C TYR A 180 -15.73 13.95 12.66
N TYR A 181 -16.24 13.54 11.50
CA TYR A 181 -16.92 12.25 11.32
C TYR A 181 -16.10 11.19 10.60
N SER A 182 -14.94 11.54 10.06
CA SER A 182 -14.03 10.58 9.46
C SER A 182 -12.67 10.77 10.12
N ASN A 183 -12.31 9.84 11.01
CA ASN A 183 -10.94 9.63 11.49
C ASN A 183 -9.93 9.35 10.33
N ALA A 184 -10.33 9.54 9.06
CA ALA A 184 -9.68 9.13 7.83
C ALA A 184 -9.00 10.28 7.04
N ASN A 185 -8.93 11.52 7.55
CA ASN A 185 -8.47 12.65 6.72
C ASN A 185 -6.97 12.97 6.80
N LEU A 186 -6.25 12.41 7.77
CA LEU A 186 -4.79 12.55 7.84
C LEU A 186 -4.07 11.63 6.85
N PHE A 187 -4.80 10.80 6.11
CA PHE A 187 -4.22 9.87 5.14
C PHE A 187 -4.14 10.46 3.72
N TYR A 188 -4.84 11.56 3.44
CA TYR A 188 -4.77 12.27 2.15
C TYR A 188 -3.74 13.41 2.15
N LEU A 189 -2.51 13.12 2.59
CA LEU A 189 -1.44 14.11 2.62
C LEU A 189 -0.86 14.26 1.21
N GLY A 190 -1.06 15.41 0.57
CA GLY A 190 -0.45 15.73 -0.74
C GLY A 190 1.07 15.94 -0.67
N LEU A 191 1.83 14.89 -0.32
CA LEU A 191 3.26 14.92 -0.05
C LEU A 191 4.05 15.52 -1.20
N LYS A 192 3.68 15.20 -2.44
CA LYS A 192 4.37 15.73 -3.63
C LYS A 192 4.39 17.25 -3.71
N SER A 193 3.31 17.90 -3.27
CA SER A 193 3.23 19.36 -3.23
C SER A 193 3.85 19.95 -1.96
N GLY A 194 3.85 19.17 -0.86
CA GLY A 194 4.18 19.64 0.48
C GLY A 194 3.12 20.56 1.10
N TRP A 195 2.15 21.06 0.34
CA TRP A 195 1.13 21.99 0.83
C TRP A 195 -0.01 21.24 1.50
N GLN A 196 -0.27 21.55 2.78
CA GLN A 196 -1.33 20.92 3.55
C GLN A 196 -2.36 21.93 4.04
N PRO A 197 -3.66 21.61 3.96
CA PRO A 197 -4.72 22.45 4.49
C PRO A 197 -4.67 22.45 6.04
N MET A 198 -4.64 23.64 6.64
CA MET A 198 -4.45 23.80 8.08
C MET A 198 -5.32 24.94 8.63
N TRP A 199 -5.61 24.87 9.92
CA TRP A 199 -6.15 25.98 10.70
C TRP A 199 -5.11 26.52 11.68
N LYS A 200 -4.81 27.81 11.58
CA LYS A 200 -3.89 28.51 12.48
C LYS A 200 -4.64 29.04 13.69
N ALA A 201 -4.58 28.32 14.80
CA ALA A 201 -5.37 28.58 16.00
C ALA A 201 -5.12 29.97 16.62
N GLU A 202 -3.88 30.49 16.56
CA GLU A 202 -3.54 31.80 17.14
C GLU A 202 -4.28 32.97 16.46
N THR A 203 -4.46 32.88 15.14
CA THR A 203 -5.03 33.97 14.33
C THR A 203 -6.45 33.65 13.85
N ASP A 204 -6.95 32.45 14.14
CA ASP A 204 -8.22 31.93 13.64
C ASP A 204 -8.34 32.03 12.10
N GLN A 205 -7.30 31.57 11.40
CA GLN A 205 -7.21 31.63 9.93
C GLN A 205 -7.08 30.24 9.33
N TYR A 206 -7.88 29.95 8.31
CA TYR A 206 -7.69 28.79 7.45
C TYR A 206 -6.68 29.09 6.34
N GLY A 207 -5.98 28.08 5.86
CA GLY A 207 -4.94 28.27 4.84
C GLY A 207 -4.20 26.98 4.49
N PHE A 208 -3.09 27.15 3.79
CA PHE A 208 -2.19 26.06 3.43
C PHE A 208 -0.80 26.31 4.00
N LEU A 209 -0.23 25.30 4.64
CA LEU A 209 1.14 25.30 5.14
C LEU A 209 1.99 24.37 4.27
N ASN A 210 3.10 24.86 3.74
CA ASN A 210 4.08 24.00 3.08
C ASN A 210 4.92 23.29 4.15
N LEU A 211 4.81 21.97 4.20
CA LEU A 211 5.52 21.10 5.12
C LEU A 211 7.03 21.18 4.97
N TYR A 212 7.55 21.39 3.75
CA TYR A 212 9.00 21.39 3.51
C TYR A 212 9.64 22.77 3.73
N THR A 213 8.93 23.86 3.43
CA THR A 213 9.48 25.22 3.53
C THR A 213 9.02 25.99 4.76
N GLY A 214 7.91 25.58 5.39
CA GLY A 214 7.24 26.31 6.47
C GLY A 214 6.46 27.55 6.01
N GLU A 215 6.31 27.74 4.70
CA GLU A 215 5.55 28.85 4.13
C GLU A 215 4.05 28.71 4.41
N TRP A 216 3.38 29.81 4.77
CA TRP A 216 1.96 29.86 5.14
C TRP A 216 1.19 30.77 4.18
N HIS A 217 0.15 30.21 3.55
CA HIS A 217 -0.78 30.95 2.69
C HIS A 217 -2.16 31.00 3.34
N PRO A 218 -2.53 32.12 3.98
CA PRO A 218 -3.87 32.29 4.53
C PRO A 218 -4.89 32.41 3.40
N LEU A 219 -6.05 31.81 3.59
CA LEU A 219 -7.19 31.96 2.70
C LEU A 219 -7.93 33.28 2.98
N PRO A 220 -8.67 33.80 1.98
CA PRO A 220 -9.59 34.91 2.19
C PRO A 220 -10.63 34.59 3.28
N GLU A 221 -11.10 35.62 3.97
CA GLU A 221 -12.18 35.48 4.95
C GLU A 221 -13.41 34.85 4.30
N GLY A 222 -14.02 33.87 4.99
CA GLY A 222 -15.18 33.14 4.47
C GLY A 222 -14.83 31.96 3.56
N ILE A 223 -13.56 31.69 3.30
CA ILE A 223 -13.10 30.57 2.46
C ILE A 223 -12.38 29.53 3.32
N ILE A 224 -12.70 28.26 3.09
CA ILE A 224 -12.12 27.11 3.82
C ILE A 224 -11.58 26.06 2.83
N PRO A 225 -10.48 25.35 3.16
CA PRO A 225 -9.91 24.32 2.31
C PRO A 225 -10.46 22.93 2.67
N VAL A 226 -11.72 22.88 3.12
CA VAL A 226 -12.43 21.65 3.43
C VAL A 226 -13.81 21.70 2.79
N GLY A 227 -14.19 20.57 2.23
CA GLY A 227 -15.48 20.33 1.64
C GLY A 227 -16.13 19.15 2.33
N SER A 228 -17.39 18.92 2.00
CA SER A 228 -18.16 17.84 2.63
C SER A 228 -17.77 16.48 2.07
N GLY A 229 -17.21 16.45 0.86
CA GLY A 229 -16.90 15.24 0.09
C GLY A 229 -18.16 14.45 -0.26
N MET A 230 -18.10 13.65 -1.33
CA MET A 230 -19.09 12.57 -1.51
C MET A 230 -18.84 11.51 -0.43
N ARG A 231 -19.79 11.28 0.48
CA ARG A 231 -19.65 10.25 1.55
C ARG A 231 -19.74 8.82 1.01
N GLY A 232 -20.42 8.62 -0.11
CA GLY A 232 -20.67 7.34 -0.77
C GLY A 232 -19.90 7.12 -2.04
N SER A 233 -18.84 7.91 -2.27
CA SER A 233 -17.71 7.45 -3.07
C SER A 233 -16.80 6.51 -2.25
N MET A 234 -17.35 5.64 -1.39
CA MET A 234 -16.55 4.68 -0.63
C MET A 234 -15.68 3.81 -1.56
N GLU A 235 -16.14 3.54 -2.78
CA GLU A 235 -15.41 2.82 -3.83
C GLU A 235 -14.27 3.63 -4.49
N ALA A 236 -14.16 4.93 -4.21
CA ALA A 236 -13.19 5.86 -4.80
C ALA A 236 -12.47 6.76 -3.77
N GLY A 237 -12.65 6.49 -2.47
CA GLY A 237 -12.18 7.31 -1.36
C GLY A 237 -12.97 8.60 -1.13
N THR A 238 -13.18 8.98 0.13
CA THR A 238 -13.76 10.28 0.50
C THR A 238 -12.65 11.29 0.74
N MET A 239 -12.55 12.32 -0.12
CA MET A 239 -11.66 13.45 0.08
C MET A 239 -12.51 14.62 0.56
N SER A 240 -12.37 14.95 1.83
CA SER A 240 -13.05 16.10 2.44
C SER A 240 -12.10 17.30 2.62
N THR A 241 -10.83 17.13 2.28
CA THR A 241 -9.76 18.12 2.46
C THR A 241 -9.13 18.47 1.12
N SER A 242 -8.86 19.76 0.94
CA SER A 242 -8.23 20.28 -0.27
C SER A 242 -6.73 20.03 -0.29
N PHE A 243 -6.17 19.90 -1.48
CA PHE A 243 -4.74 19.77 -1.71
C PHE A 243 -4.34 20.50 -2.99
N TYR A 244 -3.04 20.78 -3.10
CA TYR A 244 -2.47 21.24 -4.37
C TYR A 244 -2.22 20.07 -5.30
N SER A 245 -2.79 20.18 -6.49
CA SER A 245 -2.62 19.24 -7.59
C SER A 245 -2.40 20.05 -8.86
N ASP A 246 -1.31 19.75 -9.57
CA ASP A 246 -1.00 20.47 -10.81
C ASP A 246 -0.87 22.00 -10.63
N GLY A 247 -0.48 22.44 -9.42
CA GLY A 247 -0.30 23.84 -9.02
C GLY A 247 -1.57 24.56 -8.57
N LEU A 248 -2.71 23.86 -8.47
CA LEU A 248 -3.99 24.44 -8.04
C LEU A 248 -4.61 23.65 -6.87
N ALA A 249 -5.28 24.35 -5.96
CA ALA A 249 -6.05 23.75 -4.86
C ALA A 249 -7.48 24.27 -4.88
N TRP A 250 -8.46 23.39 -4.67
CA TRP A 250 -9.86 23.79 -4.59
C TRP A 250 -10.18 24.40 -3.22
N VAL A 251 -11.18 25.26 -3.14
CA VAL A 251 -11.60 25.89 -1.87
C VAL A 251 -13.11 26.05 -1.81
N CYS A 252 -13.68 26.00 -0.61
CA CYS A 252 -15.11 26.09 -0.37
C CYS A 252 -15.51 27.39 0.32
N ASP A 253 -16.78 27.76 0.18
CA ASP A 253 -17.42 28.78 1.03
C ASP A 253 -17.63 28.19 2.42
N ASN A 254 -17.33 28.96 3.47
CA ASN A 254 -17.58 28.54 4.84
C ASN A 254 -19.07 28.55 5.22
N LYS A 255 -19.93 29.07 4.34
CA LYS A 255 -21.38 29.02 4.49
C LYS A 255 -21.92 27.68 4.04
N ILE A 256 -22.65 27.07 4.96
CA ILE A 256 -23.42 25.86 4.70
C ILE A 256 -24.48 26.16 3.64
N SER A 257 -24.35 25.49 2.49
CA SER A 257 -25.32 25.59 1.41
C SER A 257 -26.54 24.71 1.68
N ARG A 258 -26.36 23.55 2.32
CA ARG A 258 -27.39 22.59 2.69
C ARG A 258 -26.92 21.70 3.83
N THR A 259 -27.83 21.32 4.71
CA THR A 259 -27.59 20.37 5.81
C THR A 259 -28.34 19.07 5.54
N TYR A 260 -27.66 17.94 5.64
CA TYR A 260 -28.26 16.60 5.48
C TYR A 260 -28.45 15.94 6.86
N ASP A 261 -29.69 15.55 7.12
CA ASP A 261 -30.21 14.81 8.29
C ASP A 261 -29.60 15.16 9.67
N GLN A 262 -30.22 16.10 10.38
CA GLN A 262 -29.90 16.45 11.78
C GLN A 262 -30.29 15.39 12.82
N SER A 263 -31.00 14.33 12.42
CA SER A 263 -31.58 13.34 13.34
C SER A 263 -30.86 11.99 13.34
N SER A 264 -29.92 11.76 12.41
CA SER A 264 -29.12 10.54 12.31
C SER A 264 -27.70 10.72 12.88
N MET A 265 -27.00 9.61 13.09
CA MET A 265 -25.56 9.60 13.40
C MET A 265 -24.69 9.98 12.19
N ASN A 266 -25.29 10.21 11.02
CA ASN A 266 -24.63 10.45 9.73
C ASN A 266 -24.82 11.90 9.21
N PHE A 267 -25.23 12.82 10.09
CA PHE A 267 -25.31 14.25 9.84
C PHE A 267 -24.07 14.80 9.10
N TYR A 268 -24.29 15.57 8.03
CA TYR A 268 -23.23 16.36 7.40
C TYR A 268 -23.73 17.68 6.79
N ASP A 269 -22.87 18.69 6.79
CA ASP A 269 -23.12 20.01 6.21
C ASP A 269 -22.38 20.16 4.89
N GLU A 270 -23.07 20.65 3.84
CA GLU A 270 -22.57 20.88 2.49
C GLU A 270 -21.96 22.28 2.33
N CYS A 271 -20.63 22.37 2.19
CA CYS A 271 -19.91 23.60 1.87
C CYS A 271 -19.49 23.58 0.39
N PRO A 272 -20.10 24.39 -0.49
CA PRO A 272 -19.90 24.29 -1.92
C PRO A 272 -18.50 24.76 -2.32
N VAL A 273 -17.92 24.09 -3.31
CA VAL A 273 -16.64 24.48 -3.90
C VAL A 273 -16.84 25.77 -4.68
N VAL A 274 -16.07 26.80 -4.32
CA VAL A 274 -16.17 28.15 -4.88
C VAL A 274 -15.24 28.32 -6.08
N GLY A 275 -14.12 27.60 -6.11
CA GLY A 275 -13.16 27.67 -7.19
C GLY A 275 -11.83 27.07 -6.82
N PHE A 276 -10.80 27.44 -7.58
CA PHE A 276 -9.43 26.98 -7.38
C PHE A 276 -8.50 28.17 -7.15
N ILE A 277 -7.55 27.99 -6.25
CA ILE A 277 -6.47 28.92 -5.98
C ILE A 277 -5.13 28.37 -6.48
N ASP A 278 -4.20 29.25 -6.82
CA ASP A 278 -2.82 28.91 -7.10
C ASP A 278 -1.95 28.92 -5.82
N GLU A 279 -0.69 28.50 -5.95
CA GLU A 279 0.26 28.46 -4.82
C GLU A 279 0.54 29.83 -4.19
N THR A 280 0.15 30.93 -4.83
CA THR A 280 0.24 32.26 -4.23
C THR A 280 -0.94 32.56 -3.29
N GLY A 281 -1.98 31.72 -3.30
CA GLY A 281 -3.24 31.91 -2.58
C GLY A 281 -4.27 32.75 -3.35
N ALA A 282 -4.00 33.09 -4.61
CA ALA A 282 -4.92 33.84 -5.46
C ALA A 282 -5.86 32.90 -6.21
N PHE A 283 -7.12 33.31 -6.42
CA PHE A 283 -8.03 32.54 -7.26
C PHE A 283 -7.52 32.49 -8.71
N ALA A 284 -7.32 31.28 -9.22
CA ALA A 284 -7.12 31.03 -10.64
C ALA A 284 -8.43 31.25 -11.40
N PHE A 285 -9.55 30.76 -10.82
CA PHE A 285 -10.91 31.04 -11.26
C PHE A 285 -11.91 30.75 -10.15
N ARG A 286 -13.13 31.26 -10.30
CA ARG A 286 -14.26 30.97 -9.41
C ARG A 286 -15.46 30.50 -10.23
N PHE A 287 -16.20 29.51 -9.72
CA PHE A 287 -17.36 28.97 -10.42
C PHE A 287 -18.52 29.98 -10.50
N ASP A 288 -18.67 30.86 -9.52
CA ASP A 288 -19.69 31.92 -9.50
C ASP A 288 -19.44 33.03 -10.54
N GLU A 289 -18.25 33.07 -11.15
CA GLU A 289 -17.88 34.00 -12.22
C GLU A 289 -18.02 33.38 -13.62
N LEU A 290 -18.37 32.09 -13.72
CA LEU A 290 -18.47 31.35 -14.97
C LEU A 290 -19.92 31.12 -15.37
N ASP A 291 -20.32 31.64 -16.54
CA ASP A 291 -21.70 31.51 -17.06
C ASP A 291 -22.20 30.06 -17.14
N ALA A 292 -21.30 29.11 -17.43
CA ALA A 292 -21.63 27.68 -17.53
C ALA A 292 -22.09 27.04 -16.20
N PHE A 293 -21.75 27.70 -15.09
CA PHE A 293 -22.08 27.31 -13.71
C PHE A 293 -23.12 28.23 -13.07
N ALA A 294 -23.76 29.12 -13.84
CA ALA A 294 -24.85 29.94 -13.32
C ALA A 294 -26.03 29.06 -12.84
N GLY A 295 -26.46 29.26 -11.60
CA GLY A 295 -27.55 28.47 -10.97
C GLY A 295 -27.14 27.06 -10.55
N LYS A 296 -25.84 26.77 -10.51
CA LYS A 296 -25.26 25.47 -10.16
C LYS A 296 -24.35 25.62 -8.94
N LEU A 297 -24.30 24.59 -8.11
CA LEU A 297 -23.34 24.45 -7.01
C LEU A 297 -22.42 23.26 -7.29
N VAL A 298 -21.12 23.51 -7.32
CA VAL A 298 -20.11 22.44 -7.33
C VAL A 298 -19.95 21.95 -5.89
N VAL A 299 -20.05 20.64 -5.71
CA VAL A 299 -20.07 20.01 -4.38
C VAL A 299 -18.82 19.16 -4.16
N ASP A 300 -18.31 18.52 -5.21
CA ASP A 300 -17.10 17.70 -5.14
C ASP A 300 -16.23 17.87 -6.38
N VAL A 301 -14.92 17.66 -6.19
CA VAL A 301 -13.91 17.77 -7.24
C VAL A 301 -12.79 16.74 -7.04
N THR A 302 -12.22 16.25 -8.14
CA THR A 302 -11.11 15.28 -8.07
C THR A 302 -9.77 15.93 -7.77
N GLY A 303 -9.58 17.21 -8.11
CA GLY A 303 -8.27 17.83 -8.27
C GLY A 303 -7.76 17.75 -9.72
N PHE A 304 -6.70 18.51 -10.03
CA PHE A 304 -6.14 18.58 -11.37
C PHE A 304 -5.08 17.50 -11.61
N TYR A 305 -5.19 16.81 -12.74
CA TYR A 305 -4.17 15.88 -13.25
C TYR A 305 -4.03 16.07 -14.76
N ASN A 306 -2.78 16.22 -15.22
CA ASN A 306 -2.45 16.46 -16.63
C ASN A 306 -3.26 17.61 -17.27
N GLY A 307 -3.50 18.70 -16.54
CA GLY A 307 -4.23 19.86 -17.06
C GLY A 307 -5.75 19.84 -16.89
N THR A 308 -6.33 18.73 -16.43
CA THR A 308 -7.80 18.53 -16.36
C THR A 308 -8.26 18.16 -14.96
N CYS A 309 -9.51 18.45 -14.63
CA CYS A 309 -10.15 18.12 -13.35
C CYS A 309 -11.59 17.70 -13.62
N MET A 310 -12.12 16.76 -12.83
CA MET A 310 -13.55 16.43 -12.87
C MET A 310 -14.27 17.07 -11.69
N VAL A 311 -15.45 17.64 -11.97
CA VAL A 311 -16.29 18.32 -11.00
C VAL A 311 -17.69 17.73 -10.99
N ALA A 312 -18.24 17.58 -9.79
CA ALA A 312 -19.58 17.07 -9.56
C ALA A 312 -20.38 18.04 -8.71
N GLY A 313 -21.70 18.11 -8.93
CA GLY A 313 -22.52 19.08 -8.24
C GLY A 313 -24.02 18.90 -8.38
N ARG A 314 -24.75 19.99 -8.15
CA ARG A 314 -26.21 20.01 -8.23
C ARG A 314 -26.72 21.37 -8.66
N GLN A 315 -27.98 21.42 -9.06
CA GLN A 315 -28.68 22.69 -9.22
C GLN A 315 -28.81 23.43 -7.88
N ASP A 316 -28.66 24.75 -7.89
CA ASP A 316 -28.99 25.59 -6.74
C ASP A 316 -30.50 25.83 -6.69
N ASP A 317 -31.20 24.90 -6.05
CA ASP A 317 -32.64 24.99 -5.79
C ASP A 317 -33.00 25.83 -4.54
N GLY A 318 -31.99 26.37 -3.84
CA GLY A 318 -32.16 27.13 -2.60
C GLY A 318 -32.59 26.30 -1.38
N VAL A 319 -32.69 24.98 -1.49
CA VAL A 319 -33.08 24.09 -0.39
C VAL A 319 -31.93 23.94 0.61
N LYS A 320 -32.19 24.33 1.86
CA LYS A 320 -31.20 24.37 2.95
C LYS A 320 -31.14 23.11 3.81
N THR A 321 -32.09 22.19 3.66
CA THR A 321 -32.16 20.95 4.47
C THR A 321 -32.61 19.78 3.61
N ALA A 322 -31.97 18.62 3.74
CA ALA A 322 -32.34 17.38 3.06
C ALA A 322 -32.25 16.16 4.00
N VAL A 323 -32.91 15.05 3.65
CA VAL A 323 -32.89 13.78 4.40
C VAL A 323 -31.98 12.80 3.67
N GLU A 324 -31.16 12.07 4.41
CA GLU A 324 -30.27 11.02 3.88
C GLU A 324 -31.09 9.81 3.41
N GLY A 325 -30.66 9.15 2.33
CA GLY A 325 -31.22 7.84 1.93
C GLY A 325 -32.38 7.85 0.93
N GLU A 326 -32.82 9.01 0.42
CA GLU A 326 -33.55 8.99 -0.85
C GLU A 326 -32.52 8.98 -2.00
N ASN A 327 -32.11 7.79 -2.44
CA ASN A 327 -31.69 7.57 -3.83
C ASN A 327 -32.92 7.85 -4.71
N VAL A 328 -33.27 9.13 -4.85
CA VAL A 328 -34.25 9.59 -5.81
C VAL A 328 -33.64 9.33 -7.18
N GLU A 329 -34.40 8.72 -8.10
CA GLU A 329 -34.02 8.63 -9.52
C GLU A 329 -33.38 9.94 -9.99
N GLY A 330 -32.13 9.90 -10.45
CA GLY A 330 -31.41 11.09 -10.92
C GLY A 330 -30.45 11.74 -9.90
N ARG A 331 -30.31 11.22 -8.66
CA ARG A 331 -29.37 11.74 -7.66
C ARG A 331 -28.55 10.65 -6.98
N TYR A 332 -27.26 10.92 -6.78
CA TYR A 332 -26.38 10.15 -5.88
C TYR A 332 -26.01 11.04 -4.70
N GLU A 333 -26.57 10.74 -3.52
CA GLU A 333 -26.19 11.37 -2.25
C GLU A 333 -26.15 12.91 -2.23
N GLY A 334 -27.08 13.54 -2.95
CA GLY A 334 -27.17 15.01 -3.03
C GLY A 334 -26.54 15.62 -4.28
N ILE A 335 -25.83 14.85 -5.10
CA ILE A 335 -25.33 15.26 -6.43
C ILE A 335 -26.34 14.86 -7.50
N ASP A 336 -26.58 15.75 -8.46
CA ASP A 336 -27.43 15.45 -9.63
C ASP A 336 -26.61 14.63 -10.64
N LEU A 337 -27.14 13.48 -11.09
CA LEU A 337 -26.46 12.58 -12.05
C LEU A 337 -26.10 13.26 -13.39
N GLU A 338 -26.79 14.34 -13.72
CA GLU A 338 -26.55 15.14 -14.93
C GLU A 338 -25.46 16.22 -14.75
N PHE A 339 -24.87 16.34 -13.55
CA PHE A 339 -23.86 17.33 -13.23
C PHE A 339 -22.54 16.66 -12.89
N PHE A 340 -21.90 16.17 -13.94
CA PHE A 340 -20.51 15.72 -13.95
C PHE A 340 -19.81 16.32 -15.17
N TYR A 341 -18.77 17.10 -14.96
CA TYR A 341 -18.03 17.78 -16.03
C TYR A 341 -16.53 17.58 -15.88
N GLU A 342 -15.85 17.45 -17.02
CA GLU A 342 -14.41 17.62 -17.12
C GLU A 342 -14.10 19.10 -17.45
N ILE A 343 -13.22 19.72 -16.69
CA ILE A 343 -12.81 21.12 -16.85
C ILE A 343 -11.30 21.27 -17.04
N ASP A 344 -10.88 22.36 -17.68
CA ASP A 344 -9.47 22.77 -17.72
C ASP A 344 -9.09 23.70 -16.55
N LYS A 345 -7.81 24.11 -16.48
CA LYS A 345 -7.27 25.01 -15.43
C LYS A 345 -7.88 26.41 -15.40
N THR A 346 -8.74 26.76 -16.36
CA THR A 346 -9.48 28.03 -16.38
C THR A 346 -10.94 27.87 -15.95
N GLY A 347 -11.38 26.65 -15.66
CA GLY A 347 -12.78 26.32 -15.36
C GLY A 347 -13.65 26.14 -16.60
N THR A 348 -13.06 26.10 -17.80
CA THR A 348 -13.82 25.86 -19.04
C THR A 348 -14.24 24.39 -19.10
N ILE A 349 -15.54 24.14 -19.29
CA ILE A 349 -16.07 22.78 -19.47
C ILE A 349 -15.59 22.23 -20.82
N LEU A 350 -14.87 21.11 -20.77
CA LEU A 350 -14.38 20.39 -21.93
C LEU A 350 -15.44 19.40 -22.44
N ARG A 351 -16.08 18.65 -21.53
CA ARG A 351 -17.17 17.72 -21.81
C ARG A 351 -17.96 17.34 -20.56
N GLU A 352 -19.14 16.77 -20.78
CA GLU A 352 -19.87 15.99 -19.77
C GLU A 352 -19.20 14.62 -19.58
N VAL A 353 -19.21 14.11 -18.34
CA VAL A 353 -18.64 12.82 -17.96
C VAL A 353 -19.64 12.00 -17.13
N THR A 354 -19.40 10.71 -16.98
CA THR A 354 -20.23 9.84 -16.12
C THR A 354 -19.68 9.79 -14.69
N TYR A 355 -20.44 9.22 -13.76
CA TYR A 355 -19.94 8.88 -12.44
C TYR A 355 -18.75 7.91 -12.51
N ASP A 356 -18.81 6.91 -13.39
CA ASP A 356 -17.72 5.94 -13.56
C ASP A 356 -16.44 6.61 -14.08
N ASP A 357 -16.55 7.56 -15.02
CA ASP A 357 -15.42 8.38 -15.48
C ASP A 357 -14.80 9.17 -14.30
N TYR A 358 -15.65 9.76 -13.44
CA TYR A 358 -15.23 10.50 -12.25
C TYR A 358 -14.46 9.62 -11.26
N VAL A 359 -14.98 8.42 -10.97
CA VAL A 359 -14.33 7.44 -10.11
C VAL A 359 -13.01 6.97 -10.69
N ALA A 360 -12.97 6.63 -11.99
CA ALA A 360 -11.76 6.19 -12.67
C ALA A 360 -10.67 7.28 -12.66
N PHE A 361 -11.02 8.53 -12.90
CA PHE A 361 -10.09 9.65 -12.84
C PHE A 361 -9.56 9.90 -11.42
N ARG A 362 -10.43 9.75 -10.41
CA ARG A 362 -10.05 9.89 -9.00
C ARG A 362 -9.07 8.80 -8.57
N LYS A 363 -9.24 7.55 -9.01
CA LYS A 363 -8.27 6.47 -8.76
C LYS A 363 -6.89 6.77 -9.38
N GLN A 364 -6.82 7.55 -10.47
CA GLN A 364 -5.55 7.95 -11.08
C GLN A 364 -4.84 9.09 -10.34
N ILE A 365 -5.58 10.05 -9.79
CA ILE A 365 -4.96 11.23 -9.17
C ILE A 365 -4.35 10.94 -7.81
N LEU A 366 -4.95 10.04 -7.01
CA LEU A 366 -4.46 9.75 -5.65
C LEU A 366 -3.00 9.28 -5.67
N PRO A 367 -2.59 8.24 -6.45
CA PRO A 367 -1.19 7.87 -6.57
C PRO A 367 -0.31 9.00 -7.12
N ALA A 368 -0.81 9.77 -8.11
CA ALA A 368 -0.05 10.85 -8.73
C ALA A 368 0.32 11.99 -7.74
N LEU A 369 -0.43 12.13 -6.65
CA LEU A 369 -0.20 13.10 -5.58
C LEU A 369 0.65 12.56 -4.42
N GLY A 370 1.07 11.29 -4.50
CA GLY A 370 1.69 10.59 -3.38
C GLY A 370 0.70 10.36 -2.24
N ILE A 371 -0.59 10.30 -2.54
CA ILE A 371 -1.65 10.02 -1.58
C ILE A 371 -2.00 8.53 -1.70
N LEU A 372 -1.66 7.78 -0.66
CA LEU A 372 -1.91 6.33 -0.58
C LEU A 372 -3.19 6.08 0.23
N ASP A 373 -4.00 5.12 -0.19
CA ASP A 373 -5.34 4.89 0.33
C ASP A 373 -5.30 4.40 1.80
N PRO A 374 -5.99 5.08 2.75
CA PRO A 374 -6.09 4.61 4.13
C PRO A 374 -6.65 3.21 4.34
N GLN A 375 -7.40 2.67 3.37
CA GLN A 375 -7.95 1.31 3.45
C GLN A 375 -6.95 0.23 3.04
N LEU A 376 -5.91 0.59 2.27
CA LEU A 376 -4.86 -0.33 1.78
C LEU A 376 -3.60 -0.35 2.67
N GLY A 377 -3.57 0.48 3.72
CA GLY A 377 -2.35 0.73 4.48
C GLY A 377 -1.39 1.63 3.69
N ASN A 378 -0.39 2.19 4.36
CA ASN A 378 0.57 3.13 3.76
C ASN A 378 1.55 2.47 2.76
N TYR A 379 1.22 1.29 2.24
CA TYR A 379 2.10 0.41 1.49
C TYR A 379 1.41 -0.06 0.20
N ALA A 380 2.05 0.13 -0.95
CA ALA A 380 1.60 -0.42 -2.21
C ALA A 380 2.07 -1.88 -2.29
N LEU A 381 1.21 -2.80 -1.83
CA LEU A 381 1.53 -4.22 -1.69
C LEU A 381 0.76 -5.03 -2.74
N TYR A 382 1.47 -5.92 -3.42
CA TYR A 382 0.92 -6.75 -4.47
C TYR A 382 1.26 -8.20 -4.24
N HIS A 383 0.29 -9.08 -4.43
CA HIS A 383 0.51 -10.51 -4.37
C HIS A 383 1.18 -11.01 -5.67
N THR A 384 2.14 -11.92 -5.53
CA THR A 384 2.70 -12.68 -6.65
C THR A 384 3.11 -14.08 -6.19
N ASP A 385 3.10 -15.05 -7.10
CA ASP A 385 3.59 -16.40 -6.85
C ASP A 385 5.06 -16.58 -7.25
N SER A 386 5.61 -15.65 -8.05
CA SER A 386 6.99 -15.72 -8.53
C SER A 386 7.54 -14.34 -8.86
N ILE A 387 8.81 -14.09 -8.53
CA ILE A 387 9.45 -12.81 -8.77
C ILE A 387 10.97 -12.93 -8.96
N GLN A 388 11.53 -12.17 -9.89
CA GLN A 388 12.98 -12.05 -10.07
C GLN A 388 13.55 -11.03 -9.08
N LEU A 389 14.29 -11.52 -8.09
CA LEU A 389 14.92 -10.69 -7.05
C LEU A 389 16.14 -9.92 -7.59
N ALA A 390 16.89 -10.58 -8.47
CA ALA A 390 18.11 -10.13 -9.11
C ALA A 390 18.25 -10.78 -10.49
N ASP A 391 19.23 -10.31 -11.28
CA ASP A 391 19.44 -10.83 -12.64
C ASP A 391 19.69 -12.35 -12.64
N GLY A 392 18.70 -13.09 -13.11
CA GLY A 392 18.73 -14.54 -13.17
C GLY A 392 18.60 -15.19 -11.81
N LEU A 393 17.98 -14.55 -10.81
CA LEU A 393 17.65 -15.12 -9.51
C LEU A 393 16.15 -14.95 -9.23
N THR A 394 15.42 -16.06 -9.24
CA THR A 394 13.97 -16.10 -9.11
C THR A 394 13.57 -16.74 -7.79
N LEU A 395 12.66 -16.09 -7.08
CA LEU A 395 11.98 -16.62 -5.91
C LEU A 395 10.55 -16.98 -6.29
N SER A 396 10.11 -18.18 -5.93
CA SER A 396 8.74 -18.64 -6.22
C SER A 396 8.15 -19.36 -5.03
N VAL A 397 6.83 -19.32 -4.92
CA VAL A 397 6.04 -20.16 -4.01
C VAL A 397 5.93 -21.56 -4.63
N ASP A 398 6.14 -22.61 -3.82
CA ASP A 398 6.18 -23.99 -4.34
C ASP A 398 4.78 -24.50 -4.72
N ASN A 399 3.77 -24.20 -3.90
CA ASN A 399 2.37 -24.56 -4.10
C ASN A 399 1.47 -23.33 -3.98
N PRO A 400 1.45 -22.43 -4.99
CA PRO A 400 0.59 -21.26 -4.95
C PRO A 400 -0.89 -21.66 -4.99
N LEU A 401 -1.73 -20.90 -4.29
CA LEU A 401 -3.17 -21.17 -4.27
C LEU A 401 -3.80 -20.79 -5.61
N SER A 402 -4.60 -21.70 -6.19
CA SER A 402 -5.30 -21.43 -7.46
C SER A 402 -6.81 -21.27 -7.28
N GLU A 403 -7.46 -20.48 -8.14
CA GLU A 403 -8.93 -20.31 -8.18
C GLU A 403 -9.68 -21.56 -8.68
N GLN A 404 -9.02 -22.72 -8.75
CA GLN A 404 -9.58 -23.95 -9.32
C GLN A 404 -9.52 -25.16 -8.38
N GLU A 405 -8.87 -25.03 -7.24
CA GLU A 405 -8.67 -26.13 -6.32
C GLU A 405 -8.84 -25.73 -4.86
N VAL A 406 -8.85 -26.75 -4.00
CA VAL A 406 -8.83 -26.59 -2.55
C VAL A 406 -7.62 -27.35 -2.06
N ILE A 407 -6.82 -26.72 -1.21
CA ILE A 407 -5.56 -27.25 -0.70
C ILE A 407 -5.65 -27.31 0.83
N LEU A 408 -4.97 -28.29 1.45
CA LEU A 408 -4.73 -28.24 2.88
C LEU A 408 -3.87 -27.02 3.20
N GLU A 409 -4.18 -26.33 4.29
CA GLU A 409 -3.36 -25.21 4.75
C GLU A 409 -1.90 -25.63 4.99
N ASP A 410 -1.68 -26.82 5.55
CA ASP A 410 -0.33 -27.35 5.80
C ASP A 410 0.48 -27.63 4.51
N ASP A 411 -0.20 -27.76 3.37
CA ASP A 411 0.44 -27.94 2.06
C ASP A 411 0.70 -26.59 1.36
N LEU A 412 0.20 -25.48 1.93
CA LEU A 412 0.51 -24.13 1.48
C LEU A 412 1.87 -23.69 1.98
N GLY A 413 2.54 -22.87 1.17
CA GLY A 413 3.85 -22.33 1.50
C GLY A 413 4.99 -23.26 1.07
N GLY A 414 6.20 -22.87 1.46
CA GLY A 414 7.42 -23.31 0.80
C GLY A 414 7.86 -22.32 -0.27
N PHE A 415 9.16 -22.11 -0.35
CA PHE A 415 9.77 -21.14 -1.25
C PHE A 415 10.99 -21.73 -1.92
N THR A 416 10.99 -21.69 -3.25
CA THR A 416 12.15 -22.01 -4.05
C THR A 416 12.87 -20.74 -4.47
N LEU A 417 14.14 -20.63 -4.11
CA LEU A 417 15.05 -19.62 -4.63
C LEU A 417 16.03 -20.29 -5.60
N GLN A 418 15.91 -19.97 -6.90
CA GLN A 418 16.68 -20.65 -7.95
C GLN A 418 17.27 -19.63 -8.93
N ASP A 419 18.50 -19.85 -9.37
CA ASP A 419 19.08 -19.06 -10.46
C ASP A 419 18.75 -19.60 -11.86
N CYS A 420 18.98 -18.79 -12.90
CA CYS A 420 18.70 -19.19 -14.29
C CYS A 420 19.63 -20.29 -14.83
N ASN A 421 20.64 -20.70 -14.06
CA ASN A 421 21.45 -21.89 -14.34
C ASN A 421 20.85 -23.16 -13.72
N GLY A 422 19.75 -23.04 -12.96
CA GLY A 422 19.08 -24.14 -12.27
C GLY A 422 19.73 -24.51 -10.93
N VAL A 423 20.48 -23.60 -10.32
CA VAL A 423 21.04 -23.80 -8.97
C VAL A 423 20.02 -23.36 -7.92
N ASP A 424 19.65 -24.29 -7.05
CA ASP A 424 18.78 -24.03 -5.90
C ASP A 424 19.58 -23.49 -4.72
N TYR A 425 19.03 -22.47 -4.08
CA TYR A 425 19.53 -21.88 -2.84
C TYR A 425 18.59 -22.26 -1.69
N PRO A 426 19.05 -23.07 -0.72
CA PRO A 426 18.16 -23.63 0.29
C PRO A 426 17.63 -22.55 1.23
N LEU A 427 16.31 -22.59 1.47
CA LEU A 427 15.59 -21.77 2.45
C LEU A 427 15.00 -22.62 3.59
N ASP A 428 15.13 -23.95 3.52
CA ASP A 428 14.54 -24.94 4.45
C ASP A 428 14.95 -24.77 5.93
N ASP A 429 16.08 -24.09 6.17
CA ASP A 429 16.56 -23.80 7.53
C ASP A 429 15.70 -22.73 8.24
N TYR A 430 14.81 -22.06 7.50
CA TYR A 430 13.93 -21.00 7.99
C TYR A 430 12.48 -21.48 7.96
N LEU A 431 11.78 -21.38 9.09
CA LEU A 431 10.34 -21.60 9.16
C LEU A 431 9.61 -20.36 8.62
N ILE A 432 9.67 -20.13 7.30
CA ILE A 432 9.18 -18.92 6.66
C ILE A 432 7.65 -18.89 6.68
N ARG A 433 7.09 -17.77 7.13
CA ARG A 433 5.66 -17.45 7.17
C ARG A 433 5.24 -16.49 6.07
N GLY A 434 6.18 -15.74 5.48
CA GLY A 434 5.92 -14.77 4.41
C GLY A 434 7.21 -14.12 3.91
N ILE A 435 7.21 -13.67 2.66
CA ILE A 435 8.36 -12.96 2.06
C ILE A 435 7.89 -11.65 1.44
N TYR A 436 8.55 -10.56 1.83
CA TYR A 436 8.32 -9.22 1.31
C TYR A 436 9.51 -8.80 0.47
N VAL A 437 9.26 -8.43 -0.78
CA VAL A 437 10.27 -8.00 -1.75
C VAL A 437 10.02 -6.53 -2.05
N GLY A 438 10.94 -5.65 -1.67
CA GLY A 438 10.92 -4.26 -2.11
C GLY A 438 11.19 -4.16 -3.61
N ASP A 439 10.61 -3.16 -4.28
CA ASP A 439 10.87 -2.81 -5.68
C ASP A 439 12.35 -2.53 -6.03
N ASP A 440 13.20 -2.38 -5.02
CA ASP A 440 14.64 -2.27 -5.16
C ASP A 440 15.40 -3.60 -5.07
N GLY A 441 14.72 -4.70 -4.74
CA GLY A 441 15.26 -6.05 -4.52
C GLY A 441 15.54 -6.42 -3.08
N THR A 442 15.31 -5.54 -2.11
CA THR A 442 15.47 -5.92 -0.71
C THR A 442 14.46 -7.01 -0.37
N VAL A 443 14.91 -8.09 0.27
CA VAL A 443 14.04 -9.22 0.64
C VAL A 443 14.05 -9.39 2.14
N LEU A 444 12.86 -9.37 2.72
CA LEU A 444 12.60 -9.60 4.13
C LEU A 444 11.78 -10.89 4.28
N MET A 445 12.25 -11.78 5.12
CA MET A 445 11.56 -13.03 5.46
C MET A 445 11.03 -12.93 6.89
N GLU A 446 9.73 -13.09 7.02
CA GLU A 446 9.07 -13.29 8.31
C GLU A 446 9.09 -14.79 8.61
N CYS A 447 9.68 -15.17 9.74
CA CYS A 447 9.87 -16.57 10.10
C CYS A 447 9.31 -16.85 11.50
N THR A 448 8.96 -18.09 11.80
CA THR A 448 8.75 -18.53 13.19
C THR A 448 10.11 -18.68 13.89
N ASP A 449 10.27 -18.07 15.07
CA ASP A 449 11.43 -18.34 15.93
C ASP A 449 11.25 -19.72 16.58
N ALA A 450 11.82 -20.75 15.97
CA ALA A 450 11.75 -22.11 16.47
C ALA A 450 12.30 -22.28 17.90
N ALA A 451 13.30 -21.49 18.30
CA ALA A 451 13.90 -21.61 19.63
C ALA A 451 13.00 -21.00 20.71
N GLU A 452 12.37 -19.88 20.42
CA GLU A 452 11.39 -19.26 21.31
C GLU A 452 10.09 -20.08 21.36
N ALA A 453 9.58 -20.48 20.20
CA ALA A 453 8.39 -21.32 20.05
C ALA A 453 8.50 -22.63 20.82
N ALA A 454 9.68 -23.27 20.84
CA ALA A 454 9.93 -24.49 21.60
C ALA A 454 9.79 -24.32 23.13
N THR A 455 9.81 -23.09 23.62
CA THR A 455 9.66 -22.76 25.05
C THR A 455 8.31 -22.17 25.41
N ALA A 456 7.43 -21.98 24.43
CA ALA A 456 6.10 -21.44 24.62
C ALA A 456 5.21 -22.35 25.49
N GLU A 457 4.33 -21.75 26.29
CA GLU A 457 3.43 -22.49 27.19
C GLU A 457 2.17 -23.00 26.47
N SER A 458 1.92 -22.57 25.24
CA SER A 458 0.81 -23.00 24.38
C SER A 458 1.15 -22.91 22.89
N ALA A 459 0.40 -23.63 22.05
CA ALA A 459 0.49 -23.52 20.58
C ALA A 459 0.25 -22.06 20.12
N TYR A 460 -0.76 -21.41 20.69
CA TYR A 460 -1.03 -20.00 20.44
C TYR A 460 0.14 -19.07 20.78
N GLN A 461 0.90 -19.33 21.84
CA GLN A 461 2.10 -18.56 22.15
C GLN A 461 3.24 -18.87 21.17
N ALA A 462 3.41 -20.14 20.79
CA ALA A 462 4.43 -20.56 19.82
C ALA A 462 4.19 -19.93 18.44
N GLU A 463 2.94 -19.78 18.03
CA GLU A 463 2.50 -19.12 16.77
C GLU A 463 2.80 -17.61 16.75
N GLN A 464 3.03 -17.00 17.92
CA GLN A 464 3.38 -15.58 18.06
C GLN A 464 4.89 -15.34 18.14
N CYS A 465 5.70 -16.41 18.18
CA CYS A 465 7.15 -16.29 18.17
C CYS A 465 7.65 -16.02 16.75
N THR A 466 7.96 -14.76 16.45
CA THR A 466 8.40 -14.32 15.11
C THR A 466 9.87 -13.90 15.14
N ALA A 467 10.62 -14.27 14.10
CA ALA A 467 11.97 -13.81 13.81
C ALA A 467 12.02 -13.23 12.40
N TRP A 468 12.85 -12.21 12.19
CA TRP A 468 12.94 -11.52 10.90
C TRP A 468 14.32 -11.66 10.31
N TYR A 469 14.39 -11.94 9.01
CA TYR A 469 15.63 -12.14 8.30
C TYR A 469 15.69 -11.29 7.04
N LYS A 470 16.85 -10.67 6.79
CA LYS A 470 17.17 -10.06 5.49
C LYS A 470 17.95 -11.06 4.65
N LEU A 471 17.48 -11.35 3.44
CA LEU A 471 18.22 -12.16 2.47
C LEU A 471 19.30 -11.29 1.81
N ASN A 472 20.53 -11.77 1.79
CA ASN A 472 21.66 -11.13 1.14
C ASN A 472 22.17 -12.04 0.02
N TYR A 473 22.30 -11.49 -1.18
CA TYR A 473 22.79 -12.21 -2.34
C TYR A 473 23.85 -11.37 -3.07
N THR A 474 25.03 -11.94 -3.26
CA THR A 474 26.17 -11.26 -3.91
C THR A 474 26.51 -11.95 -5.22
N TRP A 475 26.64 -11.19 -6.29
CA TRP A 475 27.03 -11.70 -7.61
C TRP A 475 28.43 -12.31 -7.59
N ILE A 476 28.55 -13.57 -8.00
CA ILE A 476 29.83 -14.31 -8.08
C ILE A 476 30.13 -14.89 -9.47
N ALA A 477 29.22 -14.74 -10.43
CA ALA A 477 29.43 -15.29 -11.76
C ALA A 477 30.66 -14.66 -12.45
N PRO A 478 31.34 -15.41 -13.35
CA PRO A 478 32.54 -14.93 -14.02
C PRO A 478 32.34 -13.62 -14.79
N GLU A 479 33.38 -12.79 -14.84
CA GLU A 479 33.38 -11.58 -15.66
C GLU A 479 33.06 -11.91 -17.12
N GLY A 480 32.07 -11.22 -17.70
CA GLY A 480 31.61 -11.46 -19.06
C GLY A 480 30.46 -12.47 -19.21
N TYR A 481 30.01 -13.11 -18.12
CA TYR A 481 28.72 -13.81 -18.11
C TYR A 481 27.58 -12.83 -18.39
N ARG A 482 26.56 -13.29 -19.12
CA ARG A 482 25.37 -12.51 -19.43
C ARG A 482 24.13 -13.33 -19.12
N VAL A 483 23.28 -12.79 -18.26
CA VAL A 483 21.96 -13.33 -17.97
C VAL A 483 21.08 -13.16 -19.22
N PRO A 484 20.32 -14.19 -19.63
CA PRO A 484 19.37 -14.09 -20.74
C PRO A 484 18.43 -12.89 -20.55
N ASP A 485 18.06 -12.20 -21.63
CA ASP A 485 17.26 -10.96 -21.53
C ASP A 485 15.91 -11.15 -20.81
N GLY A 486 15.30 -12.35 -20.89
CA GLY A 486 14.06 -12.67 -20.17
C GLY A 486 14.25 -13.03 -18.69
N GLU A 487 15.50 -13.20 -18.25
CA GLU A 487 15.86 -13.53 -16.87
C GLU A 487 16.44 -12.32 -16.12
N GLN A 488 16.46 -11.14 -16.74
CA GLN A 488 16.95 -9.92 -16.11
C GLN A 488 15.90 -9.34 -15.18
N LYS A 489 16.35 -8.89 -14.00
CA LYS A 489 15.47 -8.37 -12.96
C LYS A 489 14.57 -7.26 -13.50
N ASN A 490 13.26 -7.47 -13.39
CA ASN A 490 12.27 -6.43 -13.63
C ASN A 490 11.19 -6.47 -12.55
N LEU A 491 11.43 -5.76 -11.44
CA LEU A 491 10.44 -5.61 -10.39
C LEU A 491 9.43 -4.55 -10.80
N SER A 492 8.17 -4.95 -10.96
CA SER A 492 7.05 -4.07 -11.27
C SER A 492 5.76 -4.72 -10.80
N ALA A 493 4.82 -3.91 -10.30
CA ALA A 493 3.46 -4.38 -10.02
C ALA A 493 2.56 -4.45 -11.25
N GLU A 494 3.06 -4.11 -12.45
CA GLU A 494 2.23 -4.17 -13.66
C GLU A 494 1.69 -5.59 -13.88
N GLY A 495 0.36 -5.73 -13.79
CA GLY A 495 -0.32 -7.02 -13.94
C GLY A 495 -0.38 -7.88 -12.69
N LEU A 496 0.17 -7.42 -11.55
CA LEU A 496 -0.02 -8.07 -10.26
C LEU A 496 -1.34 -7.62 -9.62
N GLU A 497 -1.89 -8.49 -8.78
CA GLU A 497 -3.09 -8.22 -8.00
C GLU A 497 -2.74 -7.46 -6.72
N ASP A 498 -3.55 -6.47 -6.37
CA ASP A 498 -3.45 -5.78 -5.08
C ASP A 498 -3.60 -6.80 -3.94
N LEU A 499 -2.75 -6.71 -2.92
CA LEU A 499 -2.76 -7.69 -1.83
C LEU A 499 -4.10 -7.72 -1.09
N GLY A 500 -4.76 -6.57 -0.91
CA GLY A 500 -6.07 -6.51 -0.27
C GLY A 500 -7.17 -7.17 -1.10
N ASP A 501 -7.13 -7.02 -2.42
CA ASP A 501 -8.05 -7.71 -3.34
C ASP A 501 -7.81 -9.22 -3.34
N TYR A 502 -6.55 -9.65 -3.29
CA TYR A 502 -6.18 -11.06 -3.15
C TYR A 502 -6.68 -11.64 -1.81
N GLU A 503 -6.40 -10.95 -0.70
CA GLU A 503 -6.85 -11.36 0.64
C GLU A 503 -8.38 -11.42 0.75
N ALA A 504 -9.11 -10.54 0.06
CA ALA A 504 -10.56 -10.57 0.01
C ALA A 504 -11.14 -11.82 -0.67
N LYS A 505 -10.35 -12.49 -1.53
CA LYS A 505 -10.71 -13.78 -2.14
C LYS A 505 -10.32 -14.97 -1.27
N PHE A 506 -9.38 -14.79 -0.35
CA PHE A 506 -8.88 -15.88 0.46
C PHE A 506 -9.92 -16.29 1.51
N GLN A 507 -10.34 -17.56 1.46
CA GLN A 507 -11.25 -18.16 2.42
C GLN A 507 -10.57 -19.29 3.18
N TYR A 508 -10.56 -19.14 4.50
CA TYR A 508 -10.18 -20.20 5.43
C TYR A 508 -11.40 -21.03 5.80
N VAL A 509 -11.31 -22.34 5.58
CA VAL A 509 -12.42 -23.27 5.73
C VAL A 509 -12.02 -24.35 6.75
N PRO A 510 -12.28 -24.11 8.05
CA PRO A 510 -12.02 -25.10 9.08
C PRO A 510 -13.08 -26.20 9.00
N ILE A 511 -12.63 -27.44 8.87
CA ILE A 511 -13.47 -28.63 8.94
C ILE A 511 -13.18 -29.32 10.26
N LEU A 512 -14.11 -29.16 11.20
CA LEU A 512 -14.13 -29.89 12.45
C LEU A 512 -15.27 -30.91 12.41
N LEU A 513 -14.96 -32.16 12.73
CA LEU A 513 -15.94 -33.21 13.00
C LEU A 513 -15.65 -33.85 14.36
N PHE A 514 -16.68 -33.95 15.18
CA PHE A 514 -16.68 -34.69 16.44
C PHE A 514 -17.48 -35.98 16.29
N HIS A 515 -17.19 -37.00 17.10
CA HIS A 515 -17.92 -38.27 17.11
C HIS A 515 -18.03 -38.94 15.72
N ALA A 516 -16.91 -39.01 15.01
CA ALA A 516 -16.80 -39.58 13.67
C ALA A 516 -16.48 -41.09 13.68
N GLU A 517 -16.94 -41.86 14.70
CA GLU A 517 -16.62 -43.30 14.82
C GLU A 517 -17.21 -44.17 13.70
N ASP A 518 -18.32 -43.72 13.11
CA ASP A 518 -19.03 -44.38 12.01
C ASP A 518 -18.71 -43.74 10.64
N VAL A 519 -17.63 -42.96 10.49
CA VAL A 519 -17.32 -42.24 9.25
C VAL A 519 -16.05 -42.77 8.59
N HIS A 520 -16.17 -43.41 7.43
CA HIS A 520 -15.05 -43.99 6.67
C HIS A 520 -15.05 -43.53 5.22
N ASP A 521 -13.89 -43.59 4.55
CA ASP A 521 -13.75 -43.19 3.14
C ASP A 521 -14.35 -41.80 2.86
N LEU A 522 -14.17 -40.85 3.78
CA LEU A 522 -14.79 -39.54 3.73
C LEU A 522 -14.23 -38.73 2.56
N VAL A 523 -15.11 -38.19 1.72
CA VAL A 523 -14.78 -37.28 0.62
C VAL A 523 -15.60 -36.02 0.78
N PHE A 524 -14.91 -34.89 0.93
CA PHE A 524 -15.53 -33.57 0.85
C PHE A 524 -15.54 -33.09 -0.59
N THR A 525 -16.63 -32.43 -1.01
CA THR A 525 -16.72 -31.73 -2.29
C THR A 525 -17.06 -30.28 -2.03
N PHE A 526 -16.12 -29.42 -2.40
CA PHE A 526 -16.17 -27.97 -2.30
C PHE A 526 -16.68 -27.41 -3.62
N THR A 527 -17.70 -26.57 -3.54
CA THR A 527 -18.34 -25.97 -4.71
C THR A 527 -18.39 -24.47 -4.56
N THR A 528 -17.84 -23.78 -5.54
CA THR A 528 -17.99 -22.34 -5.78
C THR A 528 -18.65 -22.15 -7.16
N PRO A 529 -19.00 -20.93 -7.58
CA PRO A 529 -19.44 -20.69 -8.96
C PRO A 529 -18.36 -20.95 -10.00
N SER A 530 -17.08 -20.78 -9.64
CA SER A 530 -15.94 -20.89 -10.53
C SER A 530 -15.40 -22.32 -10.64
N PHE A 531 -15.52 -23.13 -9.58
CA PHE A 531 -14.97 -24.49 -9.59
C PHE A 531 -15.74 -25.47 -8.68
N THR A 532 -15.45 -26.76 -8.90
CA THR A 532 -15.84 -27.83 -8.00
C THR A 532 -14.64 -28.73 -7.80
N SER A 533 -14.21 -28.90 -6.55
CA SER A 533 -13.07 -29.74 -6.19
C SER A 533 -13.46 -30.71 -5.09
N SER A 534 -12.82 -31.88 -5.07
CA SER A 534 -13.06 -32.91 -4.07
C SER A 534 -11.78 -33.27 -3.35
N TYR A 535 -11.84 -33.37 -2.02
CA TYR A 535 -10.76 -33.81 -1.16
C TYR A 535 -11.13 -35.14 -0.51
N SER A 536 -10.32 -36.17 -0.75
CA SER A 536 -10.48 -37.47 -0.10
C SER A 536 -9.68 -37.48 1.19
N VAL A 537 -10.36 -37.58 2.32
CA VAL A 537 -9.74 -37.51 3.65
C VAL A 537 -8.96 -38.81 3.91
N PRO A 538 -7.64 -38.74 4.11
CA PRO A 538 -6.86 -39.90 4.53
C PRO A 538 -7.31 -40.41 5.91
N GLU A 539 -7.28 -41.71 6.12
CA GLU A 539 -7.74 -42.34 7.38
C GLU A 539 -6.85 -41.90 8.57
N GLU A 540 -5.57 -41.63 8.31
CA GLU A 540 -4.60 -41.12 9.26
C GLU A 540 -4.87 -39.69 9.74
N SER A 541 -5.73 -38.91 9.04
CA SER A 541 -6.12 -37.57 9.46
C SER A 541 -7.11 -37.58 10.64
N PHE A 542 -7.68 -38.73 10.97
CA PHE A 542 -8.56 -38.85 12.15
C PHE A 542 -7.75 -39.09 13.43
N HIS A 543 -8.12 -38.37 14.48
CA HIS A 543 -7.54 -38.51 15.82
C HIS A 543 -8.51 -39.23 16.75
N ASP A 544 -7.98 -40.16 17.56
CA ASP A 544 -8.75 -40.83 18.60
C ASP A 544 -8.57 -40.09 19.93
N ASN A 545 -9.58 -39.31 20.30
CA ASN A 545 -9.68 -38.57 21.56
C ASN A 545 -10.75 -39.19 22.47
N SER A 546 -10.96 -40.52 22.40
CA SER A 546 -11.96 -41.24 23.18
C SER A 546 -11.72 -41.23 24.70
N ASP A 547 -10.52 -40.84 25.14
CA ASP A 547 -10.19 -40.57 26.54
C ASP A 547 -10.77 -39.24 27.05
N VAL A 548 -11.13 -38.32 26.15
CA VAL A 548 -11.90 -37.11 26.43
C VAL A 548 -13.39 -37.41 26.17
N PRO A 549 -14.26 -37.49 27.20
CA PRO A 549 -15.63 -38.01 27.08
C PRO A 549 -16.55 -37.29 26.07
N ILE A 550 -16.15 -36.13 25.56
CA ILE A 550 -16.95 -35.25 24.70
C ILE A 550 -16.41 -35.24 23.25
N MET A 551 -15.21 -35.79 22.97
CA MET A 551 -14.58 -35.66 21.65
C MET A 551 -14.71 -36.92 20.78
N GLY A 552 -14.39 -38.11 21.32
CA GLY A 552 -14.47 -39.36 20.55
C GLY A 552 -13.43 -39.41 19.41
N ARG A 553 -13.77 -40.06 18.29
CA ARG A 553 -12.96 -39.96 17.06
C ARG A 553 -13.24 -38.63 16.38
N THR A 554 -12.21 -37.83 16.12
CA THR A 554 -12.33 -36.47 15.59
C THR A 554 -11.56 -36.28 14.30
N LEU A 555 -12.02 -35.34 13.47
CA LEU A 555 -11.28 -34.83 12.32
C LEU A 555 -11.14 -33.32 12.48
N GLU A 556 -9.94 -32.83 12.27
CA GLU A 556 -9.63 -31.41 12.16
C GLU A 556 -8.81 -31.23 10.88
N LEU A 557 -9.41 -30.54 9.90
CA LEU A 557 -8.73 -30.14 8.68
C LEU A 557 -8.86 -28.64 8.51
N HIS A 558 -7.81 -28.06 7.97
CA HIS A 558 -7.72 -26.65 7.68
C HIS A 558 -7.57 -26.53 6.17
N MET A 559 -8.61 -26.05 5.48
CA MET A 559 -8.59 -25.93 4.02
C MET A 559 -8.49 -24.47 3.62
N ALA A 560 -7.78 -24.22 2.53
CA ALA A 560 -7.68 -22.90 1.90
C ALA A 560 -8.34 -22.89 0.53
N VAL A 561 -9.09 -21.81 0.26
CA VAL A 561 -9.87 -21.62 -0.97
C VAL A 561 -9.72 -20.18 -1.46
N LEU A 562 -9.54 -19.99 -2.78
CA LEU A 562 -9.56 -18.66 -3.39
C LEU A 562 -10.90 -18.44 -4.11
N SER A 563 -11.81 -17.66 -3.51
CA SER A 563 -13.14 -17.34 -4.03
C SER A 563 -13.72 -16.07 -3.39
N GLN A 564 -14.39 -15.21 -4.17
CA GLN A 564 -15.18 -14.10 -3.62
C GLN A 564 -16.55 -14.56 -3.07
N GLU A 565 -17.02 -15.74 -3.49
CA GLU A 565 -18.30 -16.30 -3.07
C GLU A 565 -18.12 -17.42 -2.06
N GLU A 566 -19.07 -17.54 -1.14
CA GLU A 566 -19.08 -18.56 -0.08
C GLU A 566 -18.99 -19.97 -0.64
N VAL A 567 -18.05 -20.76 -0.12
CA VAL A 567 -17.87 -22.16 -0.53
C VAL A 567 -18.95 -23.06 0.07
N THR A 568 -19.64 -23.82 -0.78
CA THR A 568 -20.56 -24.87 -0.34
C THR A 568 -19.82 -26.19 -0.19
N ILE A 569 -20.01 -26.87 0.95
CA ILE A 569 -19.31 -28.13 1.26
C ILE A 569 -20.33 -29.26 1.39
N THR A 570 -20.18 -30.26 0.54
CA THR A 570 -20.91 -31.53 0.62
C THR A 570 -19.94 -32.65 1.00
N ALA A 571 -20.47 -33.74 1.55
CA ALA A 571 -19.68 -34.87 2.00
C ALA A 571 -20.29 -36.18 1.52
N GLN A 572 -19.43 -37.16 1.22
CA GLN A 572 -19.79 -38.57 1.04
C GLN A 572 -18.93 -39.41 1.97
N TRP A 573 -19.54 -40.38 2.65
CA TRP A 573 -18.82 -41.27 3.56
C TRP A 573 -19.50 -42.64 3.64
N LYS A 574 -18.81 -43.62 4.19
CA LYS A 574 -19.36 -44.93 4.51
C LYS A 574 -19.50 -45.13 6.01
N ASP A 575 -20.57 -45.80 6.41
CA ASP A 575 -20.73 -46.29 7.78
C ASP A 575 -19.90 -47.54 8.08
N ASN A 576 -19.88 -47.96 9.35
CA ASN A 576 -19.22 -49.20 9.79
C ASN A 576 -19.78 -50.48 9.13
N GLN A 577 -20.95 -50.41 8.49
CA GLN A 577 -21.57 -51.49 7.74
C GLN A 577 -21.26 -51.41 6.23
N GLY A 578 -20.56 -50.36 5.78
CA GLY A 578 -20.20 -50.10 4.39
C GLY A 578 -21.32 -49.46 3.55
N ASN A 579 -22.39 -48.97 4.17
CA ASN A 579 -23.44 -48.22 3.47
C ASN A 579 -22.91 -46.83 3.12
N LEU A 580 -23.20 -46.37 1.91
CA LEU A 580 -22.80 -45.04 1.44
C LEU A 580 -23.84 -44.01 1.90
N HIS A 581 -23.36 -42.94 2.51
CA HIS A 581 -24.12 -41.76 2.91
C HIS A 581 -23.64 -40.54 2.14
N GLN A 582 -24.53 -39.56 1.98
CA GLN A 582 -24.23 -38.26 1.38
C GLN A 582 -24.94 -37.14 2.15
N GLY A 583 -24.28 -36.01 2.30
CA GLY A 583 -24.77 -34.95 3.18
C GLY A 583 -24.13 -33.61 2.94
N LEU A 584 -24.59 -32.63 3.71
CA LEU A 584 -23.98 -31.32 3.83
C LEU A 584 -23.06 -31.29 5.05
N TYR A 585 -21.95 -30.60 4.93
CA TYR A 585 -21.19 -30.14 6.09
C TYR A 585 -21.74 -28.77 6.48
N GLY A 586 -22.31 -28.66 7.68
CA GLY A 586 -22.98 -27.44 8.16
C GLY A 586 -22.47 -26.93 9.51
N ASP A 587 -22.95 -25.74 9.91
CA ASP A 587 -22.51 -24.90 11.03
C ASP A 587 -22.38 -25.55 12.43
N SER A 588 -22.80 -26.81 12.59
CA SER A 588 -22.75 -27.56 13.85
C SER A 588 -21.56 -28.53 13.96
N TYR A 589 -20.59 -28.48 13.05
CA TYR A 589 -19.45 -29.41 13.02
C TYR A 589 -19.88 -30.87 12.83
N THR A 590 -20.97 -31.08 12.09
CA THR A 590 -21.60 -32.39 11.88
C THR A 590 -21.93 -32.61 10.42
N LEU A 591 -21.93 -33.87 10.00
CA LEU A 591 -22.42 -34.30 8.70
C LEU A 591 -23.95 -34.49 8.78
N GLU A 592 -24.69 -33.68 8.02
CA GLU A 592 -26.14 -33.79 7.93
C GLU A 592 -26.52 -34.58 6.68
N GLU A 593 -27.04 -35.80 6.87
CA GLU A 593 -27.48 -36.65 5.77
C GLU A 593 -28.63 -36.00 5.01
N THR A 594 -28.48 -35.91 3.69
CA THR A 594 -29.51 -35.40 2.80
C THR A 594 -30.34 -36.56 2.25
N ALA A 595 -31.67 -36.41 2.31
CA ALA A 595 -32.65 -37.49 2.05
C ALA A 595 -32.69 -38.01 0.61
#